data_AF-A0A969E396-F1
#
_entry.id   AF-A0A969E396-F1
#
_cell.length_a   1.000
_cell.length_b   1.000
_cell.length_c   1.000
_cell.angle_alpha   90.00
_cell.angle_beta   90.00
_cell.angle_gamma   90.00
#
_symmetry.space_group_name_H-M   'P 1'
#
loop_
_entity.id
_entity.type
_entity.pdbx_description
1 polymer ?
#
loop_
_entity_poly.entity_id
_entity_poly.type
_entity_poly.pdbx_seq_one_letter_code
_entity_poly.pdbx_strand_id
1 'polypeptide(L)' 'MVWKDIVFFDLVRWGVADVVVNAFVAKESKARTSLTGVVFKKGKDEYLPIPELAIAQNAGNIKQNDGY' A
#
# COMPACT_ATOMS: atom_id res chain seq x y z
N MET A 1 7.69 -7.07 22.11
CA MET A 1 6.60 -7.13 21.11
C MET A 1 5.96 -5.77 21.02
N VAL A 2 6.69 -4.81 20.45
CA VAL A 2 6.23 -3.46 20.11
C VAL A 2 6.44 -3.39 18.60
N TRP A 3 5.69 -2.55 17.87
CA TRP A 3 5.91 -2.22 16.45
C TRP A 3 5.24 -3.12 15.41
N LYS A 4 3.91 -3.00 15.22
CA LYS A 4 3.28 -3.50 13.99
C LYS A 4 2.68 -2.42 13.10
N ASP A 5 2.28 -1.27 13.63
CA ASP A 5 1.56 -0.26 12.84
C ASP A 5 2.42 0.92 12.37
N ILE A 6 3.54 1.22 13.04
CA ILE A 6 4.44 2.33 12.66
C ILE A 6 5.38 1.93 11.51
N VAL A 7 5.59 0.63 11.30
CA VAL A 7 6.58 0.11 10.34
C VAL A 7 6.20 0.43 8.89
N PHE A 8 4.92 0.28 8.50
CA PHE A 8 4.54 0.50 7.10
C PHE A 8 4.72 1.96 6.67
N PHE A 9 4.23 2.90 7.47
CA PHE A 9 4.36 4.33 7.17
C PHE A 9 5.82 4.78 7.11
N ASP A 10 6.70 4.22 7.95
CA ASP A 10 8.13 4.48 7.88
C ASP A 10 8.77 3.95 6.60
N LEU A 11 8.41 2.74 6.16
CA LEU A 11 8.90 2.17 4.90
C LEU A 11 8.46 3.01 3.68
N VAL A 12 7.23 3.52 3.69
CA VAL A 12 6.72 4.43 2.66
C VAL A 12 7.47 5.75 2.70
N ARG A 13 7.63 6.35 3.90
CA ARG A 13 8.36 7.61 4.11
C ARG A 13 9.82 7.53 3.65
N TRP A 14 10.46 6.37 3.80
CA TRP A 14 11.82 6.12 3.33
C TRP A 14 11.90 5.69 1.85
N GLY A 15 10.77 5.46 1.17
CA GLY A 15 10.73 5.08 -0.24
C GLY A 15 11.20 3.64 -0.52
N VAL A 16 11.15 2.76 0.48
CA VAL A 16 11.63 1.36 0.42
C VAL A 16 10.52 0.33 0.65
N ALA A 17 9.27 0.75 0.72
CA ALA A 17 8.12 -0.13 0.96
C ALA A 17 8.00 -1.24 -0.08
N ASP A 18 8.21 -0.94 -1.37
CA ASP A 18 8.12 -1.93 -2.45
C ASP A 18 9.13 -3.06 -2.30
N VAL A 19 10.36 -2.75 -1.89
CA VAL A 19 11.42 -3.74 -1.69
C VAL A 19 11.11 -4.62 -0.48
N VAL A 20 10.78 -4.01 0.66
CA VAL A 20 10.60 -4.73 1.92
C VAL A 20 9.32 -5.57 1.93
N VAL A 21 8.20 -5.00 1.44
CA VAL A 21 6.92 -5.71 1.41
C VAL A 21 6.95 -6.87 0.43
N ASN A 22 7.49 -6.70 -0.78
CA ASN A 22 7.57 -7.81 -1.74
C ASN A 22 8.51 -8.92 -1.25
N ALA A 23 9.62 -8.60 -0.58
CA ALA A 23 10.49 -9.60 0.04
C ALA A 23 9.76 -10.39 1.14
N PHE A 24 8.97 -9.70 1.98
CA PHE A 24 8.14 -10.33 3.00
C PHE A 24 7.07 -11.25 2.38
N VAL A 25 6.33 -10.77 1.39
CA VAL A 25 5.28 -11.54 0.69
C VAL A 25 5.87 -12.78 0.00
N ALA A 26 7.03 -12.67 -0.66
CA ALA A 26 7.70 -13.81 -1.29
C ALA A 26 8.13 -14.89 -0.28
N LYS A 27 8.46 -14.49 0.95
CA LYS A 27 8.77 -15.42 2.04
C LYS A 27 7.50 -16.05 2.61
N GLU A 28 6.51 -15.24 2.99
CA GLU A 28 5.32 -15.69 3.71
C GLU A 28 4.31 -16.42 2.81
N SER A 29 4.26 -16.14 1.51
CA SER A 29 3.40 -16.86 0.55
C SER A 29 3.66 -18.35 0.50
N LYS A 30 4.86 -18.80 0.91
CA LYS A 30 5.20 -20.23 1.07
C LYS A 30 4.43 -20.90 2.20
N ALA A 31 4.00 -20.14 3.21
CA ALA A 31 3.28 -20.64 4.38
C ALA A 31 1.80 -20.20 4.39
N ARG A 32 1.44 -19.14 3.66
CA ARG A 32 0.10 -18.53 3.65
C ARG A 32 -0.40 -18.39 2.23
N THR A 33 -1.35 -19.24 1.86
CA THR A 33 -1.95 -19.24 0.51
C THR A 33 -2.68 -17.93 0.17
N SER A 34 -3.13 -17.17 1.17
CA SER A 34 -3.74 -15.85 0.98
C SER A 34 -2.77 -14.80 0.42
N LEU A 35 -1.46 -15.06 0.47
CA LEU A 35 -0.42 -14.18 -0.06
C LEU A 35 0.12 -14.65 -1.42
N THR A 36 -0.39 -15.76 -1.96
CA THR A 36 0.02 -16.27 -3.26
C THR A 36 -0.34 -15.27 -4.36
N GLY A 37 0.65 -14.86 -5.15
CA GLY A 37 0.46 -13.91 -6.26
C GLY A 37 0.27 -12.45 -5.83
N VAL A 38 0.35 -12.14 -4.54
CA VAL A 38 0.34 -10.75 -4.04
C VAL A 38 1.63 -10.05 -4.47
N VAL A 39 1.48 -8.85 -5.03
CA VAL A 39 2.59 -7.99 -5.43
C VAL A 39 2.25 -6.57 -5.01
N PHE A 40 3.15 -5.94 -4.26
CA PHE A 40 3.11 -4.53 -3.94
C PHE A 40 3.66 -3.71 -5.11
N LYS A 41 2.83 -2.80 -5.63
CA LYS A 41 3.15 -1.93 -6.77
C LYS A 41 3.57 -0.55 -6.28
N LYS A 42 4.80 -0.19 -6.62
CA LYS A 42 5.34 1.14 -6.36
C LYS A 42 4.55 2.21 -7.12
N GLY A 43 4.25 3.31 -6.45
CA GLY A 43 3.44 4.42 -6.97
C GLY A 43 1.93 4.14 -7.03
N LYS A 44 1.43 3.15 -6.28
CA LYS A 44 0.01 2.81 -6.20
C LYS A 44 -0.37 2.36 -4.79
N ASP A 45 0.35 1.38 -4.26
CA ASP A 45 -0.06 0.67 -3.03
C ASP A 45 0.48 1.35 -1.75
N GLU A 46 1.22 2.45 -1.88
CA GLU A 46 1.73 3.27 -0.77
C GLU A 46 0.64 4.04 -0.03
N TYR A 47 -0.45 4.37 -0.71
CA TYR A 47 -1.52 5.19 -0.17
C TYR A 47 -2.87 4.54 -0.41
N LEU A 48 -3.73 4.63 0.61
CA LEU A 48 -5.13 4.26 0.42
C LEU A 48 -5.78 5.19 -0.59
N PRO A 49 -6.73 4.67 -1.38
CA PRO A 49 -7.42 5.50 -2.35
C PRO A 49 -8.33 6.49 -1.67
N ILE A 50 -8.43 7.67 -2.29
CA ILE A 50 -9.41 8.66 -1.87
C ILE A 50 -10.81 8.08 -2.16
N PRO A 51 -11.73 8.05 -1.18
CA PRO A 51 -13.07 7.51 -1.39
C PRO A 51 -13.81 8.23 -2.52
N GLU A 52 -14.44 7.47 -3.42
CA GLU A 52 -15.14 8.01 -4.60
C GLU A 52 -16.23 9.03 -4.21
N LEU A 53 -16.95 8.76 -3.12
CA LEU A 53 -17.97 9.68 -2.60
C LEU A 53 -17.37 11.05 -2.25
N ALA A 54 -16.17 11.07 -1.68
CA ALA A 54 -15.49 12.31 -1.33
C ALA A 54 -15.08 13.10 -2.60
N ILE A 55 -14.64 12.41 -3.65
CA ILE A 55 -14.34 13.03 -4.96
C ILE A 55 -15.62 13.62 -5.57
N ALA A 56 -16.70 12.83 -5.63
CA ALA A 56 -17.96 13.24 -6.22
C ALA A 56 -18.61 14.43 -5.49
N GLN A 57 -18.59 14.43 -4.15
CA GLN A 57 -19.15 15.51 -3.33
C GLN A 57 -18.37 16.83 -3.39
N ASN A 58 -17.13 16.80 -3.86
CA ASN A 58 -16.30 17.99 -4.02
C ASN A 58 -16.32 18.57 -5.44
N ALA A 59 -17.25 18.14 -6.29
CA ALA A 59 -17.44 18.65 -7.66
C ALA A 59 -16.15 18.65 -8.50
N GLY A 60 -15.29 17.64 -8.31
CA GLY A 60 -14.03 17.49 -9.04
C GLY A 60 -12.85 18.32 -8.50
N ASN A 61 -13.00 19.01 -7.36
CA ASN A 61 -11.89 19.74 -6.73
C ASN A 61 -10.86 18.82 -6.06
N ILE A 62 -11.25 17.58 -5.75
CA ILE A 62 -10.35 16.54 -5.27
C ILE A 62 -9.96 15.66 -6.44
N LYS A 63 -8.65 15.49 -6.67
CA LYS A 63 -8.10 14.54 -7.62
C LYS A 63 -7.63 13.30 -6.88
N GLN A 64 -7.78 12.15 -7.53
CA GLN A 64 -7.30 10.89 -7.00
C GLN A 64 -5.77 10.83 -6.94
N ASN A 65 -5.24 9.95 -6.09
CA ASN A 65 -3.81 9.63 -6.05
C ASN A 65 -3.31 9.10 -7.41
N ASP A 66 -2.06 9.42 -7.73
CA ASP A 66 -1.39 8.87 -8.91
C ASP A 66 -1.40 7.33 -8.86
N GLY A 67 -1.73 6.70 -9.99
CA GLY A 67 -1.73 5.24 -10.13
C GLY A 67 -2.97 4.50 -9.59
N TYR A 68 -3.98 5.20 -9.06
CA TYR A 68 -5.26 4.59 -8.67
C TYR A 68 -6.04 4.03 -9.86
#